data_AF-A0A1H7BAG4-F1
#
_entry.id   AF-A0A1H7BAG4-F1
#
_cell.length_a   1.000
_cell.length_b   1.000
_cell.length_c   1.000
_cell.angle_alpha   90.00
_cell.angle_beta   90.00
_cell.angle_gamma   90.00
#
_symmetry.space_group_name_H-M   'P 1'
#
loop_
_entity.id
_entity.type
_entity.pdbx_description
1 polymer ?
#
loop_
_entity_poly.entity_id
_entity_poly.type
_entity_poly.pdbx_seq_one_letter_code
_entity_poly.pdbx_strand_id
1 'polypeptide(L)'
;MNIINESTPIADPLGFDIFESIETFEGVMTSLAGVYFQLWFQEQKKPDSERNELNAEKYRLRHSEVLRIKKTYPIGAIAERGKAIVTYSKELHEARSILAAA
;
A
#
# COMPACT_ATOMS: atom_id res chain seq x y z
N MET A 1 26.62 -37.47 -14.41
CA MET A 1 25.49 -37.07 -13.55
C MET A 1 25.63 -35.56 -13.37
N ASN A 2 24.93 -34.76 -14.18
CA ASN A 2 25.01 -33.31 -14.10
C ASN A 2 23.93 -32.80 -13.14
N ILE A 3 24.36 -32.10 -12.11
CA ILE A 3 23.52 -31.37 -11.17
C ILE A 3 22.97 -30.17 -11.94
N ILE A 4 21.68 -30.18 -12.26
CA ILE A 4 21.01 -29.00 -12.82
C ILE A 4 20.79 -28.07 -11.64
N ASN A 5 21.58 -27.02 -11.58
CA ASN A 5 21.47 -25.96 -10.60
C ASN A 5 20.27 -25.07 -11.00
N GLU A 6 19.09 -25.38 -10.46
CA GLU A 6 17.87 -24.56 -10.63
C GLU A 6 18.02 -23.26 -9.84
N SER A 7 18.79 -22.32 -10.37
CA SER A 7 18.84 -20.95 -9.84
C SER A 7 19.35 -19.98 -10.91
N THR A 8 18.66 -19.95 -12.05
CA THR A 8 18.71 -18.77 -12.91
C THR A 8 17.37 -18.05 -12.73
N PRO A 9 17.32 -16.90 -12.03
CA PRO A 9 16.18 -16.02 -12.18
C PRO A 9 16.12 -15.70 -13.67
N ILE A 10 15.00 -15.97 -14.31
CA ILE A 10 14.74 -15.48 -15.66
C ILE A 10 14.80 -13.96 -15.53
N ALA A 11 15.93 -13.39 -15.93
CA ALA A 11 16.10 -11.95 -16.00
C ALA A 11 15.21 -11.50 -17.16
N ASP A 12 14.09 -10.84 -16.83
CA ASP A 12 13.26 -10.15 -17.80
C ASP A 12 14.15 -9.17 -18.60
N PRO A 13 14.45 -9.47 -19.89
CA PRO A 13 15.43 -8.70 -20.66
C PRO A 13 14.94 -7.29 -21.02
N LEU A 14 13.65 -7.02 -20.82
CA LEU A 14 12.97 -5.79 -21.23
C LEU A 14 12.46 -4.98 -20.02
N GLY A 15 12.45 -5.57 -18.82
CA GLY A 15 12.05 -4.93 -17.56
C GLY A 15 10.54 -4.75 -17.36
N PHE A 16 9.70 -5.34 -18.21
CA PHE A 16 8.24 -5.35 -18.08
C PHE A 16 7.76 -5.81 -16.69
N ASP A 17 8.32 -6.88 -16.12
CA ASP A 17 7.99 -7.39 -14.79
C ASP A 17 8.37 -6.39 -13.69
N ILE A 18 9.45 -5.63 -13.90
CA ILE A 18 9.87 -4.57 -12.98
C ILE A 18 8.87 -3.41 -13.04
N PHE A 19 8.51 -2.97 -14.25
CA PHE A 19 7.56 -1.87 -14.46
C PHE A 19 6.17 -2.21 -13.94
N GLU A 20 5.62 -3.37 -14.28
CA GLU A 20 4.30 -3.83 -13.80
C GLU A 20 4.28 -3.93 -12.26
N SER A 21 5.35 -4.47 -11.66
CA SER A 21 5.49 -4.54 -10.22
C SER A 21 5.50 -3.15 -9.56
N ILE A 22 6.21 -2.17 -10.15
CA ILE A 22 6.24 -0.78 -9.69
C ILE A 22 4.85 -0.16 -9.78
N GLU A 23 4.20 -0.24 -10.95
CA GLU A 23 2.88 0.35 -11.18
C GLU A 23 1.82 -0.23 -10.25
N THR A 24 1.82 -1.56 -10.07
CA THR A 24 0.90 -2.24 -9.15
C THR A 24 1.09 -1.76 -7.72
N PHE A 25 2.34 -1.68 -7.25
CA PHE A 25 2.65 -1.17 -5.92
C PHE A 25 2.22 0.29 -5.76
N GLU A 26 2.55 1.15 -6.73
CA GLU A 26 2.14 2.54 -6.70
C GLU A 26 0.62 2.71 -6.67
N GLY A 27 -0.11 1.91 -7.44
CA GLY A 27 -1.57 1.88 -7.46
C GLY A 27 -2.17 1.50 -6.12
N VAL A 28 -1.66 0.43 -5.49
CA VAL A 28 -2.09 -0.01 -4.15
C VAL A 28 -1.81 1.07 -3.11
N MET A 29 -0.60 1.61 -3.07
CA MET A 29 -0.19 2.60 -2.07
C MET A 29 -0.95 3.93 -2.23
N THR A 30 -1.17 4.38 -3.47
CA THR A 30 -1.95 5.59 -3.75
C THR A 30 -3.40 5.42 -3.33
N SER A 31 -4.00 4.26 -3.65
CA SER A 31 -5.36 3.93 -3.22
C SER A 31 -5.48 3.89 -1.70
N LEU A 32 -4.52 3.25 -1.02
CA LEU A 32 -4.51 3.12 0.44
C LEU A 32 -4.37 4.47 1.14
N ALA A 33 -3.46 5.32 0.66
CA ALA A 33 -3.33 6.70 1.14
C ALA A 33 -4.66 7.45 0.96
N GLY A 34 -5.29 7.35 -0.21
CA GLY A 34 -6.58 7.98 -0.49
C GLY A 34 -7.70 7.54 0.48
N VAL A 35 -7.80 6.25 0.77
CA VAL A 35 -8.81 5.71 1.70
C VAL A 35 -8.58 6.22 3.13
N TYR A 36 -7.33 6.22 3.62
CA TYR A 36 -7.04 6.77 4.95
C TYR A 36 -7.30 8.28 5.04
N PHE A 37 -7.01 9.02 3.97
CA PHE A 37 -7.37 10.44 3.91
C PHE A 37 -8.89 10.64 3.98
N GLN A 38 -9.68 9.82 3.26
CA GLN A 38 -11.15 9.88 3.30
C GLN A 38 -11.69 9.57 4.70
N LEU A 39 -11.18 8.52 5.36
CA LEU A 39 -11.55 8.17 6.72
C LEU A 39 -11.25 9.31 7.71
N TRP A 40 -10.04 9.88 7.64
CA TRP A 40 -9.70 11.06 8.45
C TRP A 40 -10.66 12.22 8.18
N PHE A 41 -10.92 12.51 6.91
CA PHE A 41 -11.79 13.61 6.50
C PHE A 41 -13.24 13.43 6.97
N GLN A 42 -13.76 12.20 6.96
CA GLN A 42 -15.08 11.89 7.52
C GLN A 42 -15.13 12.19 9.02
N GLU A 43 -14.12 11.79 9.80
CA GLU A 43 -14.06 12.13 11.23
C GLU A 43 -14.03 13.64 11.47
N GLN A 44 -13.23 14.38 10.70
CA GLN A 44 -13.14 15.84 10.83
C GLN A 44 -14.46 16.55 10.49
N LYS A 45 -15.31 15.95 9.65
CA LYS A 45 -16.63 16.49 9.29
C LYS A 45 -17.72 16.22 10.32
N LYS A 46 -17.49 15.33 11.29
CA LYS A 46 -18.47 15.06 12.34
C LYS A 46 -18.58 16.25 13.29
N PRO A 47 -19.77 16.48 13.87
CA PRO A 47 -19.92 17.38 15.02
C PRO A 47 -18.98 16.99 16.15
N ASP A 48 -18.54 17.95 16.96
CA ASP A 48 -17.56 17.71 18.03
C ASP A 48 -18.02 16.65 19.05
N SER A 49 -19.34 16.50 19.25
CA SER A 49 -19.93 15.48 20.13
C SER A 49 -19.83 14.04 19.60
N GLU A 50 -19.62 13.86 18.30
CA GLU A 50 -19.58 12.56 17.62
C GLU A 50 -18.21 12.24 17.01
N ARG A 51 -17.33 13.25 16.93
CA ARG A 51 -15.99 13.09 16.39
C ARG A 51 -15.16 12.19 17.29
N ASN A 52 -14.52 11.19 16.67
CA ASN A 52 -13.53 10.38 17.35
C ASN A 52 -12.12 10.88 17.01
N GLU A 53 -11.56 11.72 17.88
CA GLU A 53 -10.21 12.30 17.70
C GLU A 53 -9.11 11.22 17.64
N LEU A 54 -9.27 10.10 18.34
CA LEU A 54 -8.33 9.00 18.29
C LEU A 54 -8.31 8.33 16.90
N ASN A 55 -9.49 8.13 16.31
CA ASN A 55 -9.61 7.60 14.94
C ASN A 55 -9.07 8.60 13.92
N ALA A 56 -9.41 9.89 14.06
CA ALA A 56 -8.89 10.92 13.16
C ALA A 56 -7.36 10.94 13.15
N GLU A 57 -6.72 10.96 14.32
CA GLU A 57 -5.26 10.96 14.40
C GLU A 57 -4.66 9.66 13.85
N LYS A 58 -5.26 8.50 14.16
CA LYS A 58 -4.84 7.20 13.60
C LYS A 58 -4.84 7.22 12.07
N TYR A 59 -5.92 7.69 11.45
CA TYR A 59 -6.05 7.72 9.99
C TYR A 59 -5.08 8.74 9.36
N ARG A 60 -4.90 9.91 9.97
CA ARG A 60 -3.96 10.93 9.50
C ARG A 60 -2.51 10.44 9.53
N LEU A 61 -2.11 9.81 10.64
CA LEU A 61 -0.77 9.24 10.78
C LEU A 61 -0.55 8.13 9.76
N ARG A 62 -1.52 7.24 9.59
CA ARG A 62 -1.38 6.13 8.64
C ARG A 62 -1.33 6.60 7.19
N HIS A 63 -2.16 7.58 6.79
CA HIS A 63 -2.04 8.25 5.49
C HIS A 63 -0.62 8.78 5.22
N SER A 64 -0.06 9.49 6.19
CA SER A 64 1.28 10.07 6.09
C SER A 64 2.37 9.00 5.98
N GLU A 65 2.20 7.91 6.73
CA GLU A 65 3.11 6.77 6.71
C GLU A 65 3.08 6.04 5.35
N VAL A 66 1.90 5.79 4.79
CA VAL A 66 1.73 5.16 3.47
C VAL A 66 2.40 5.99 2.39
N LEU A 67 2.24 7.32 2.40
CA LEU A 67 2.93 8.22 1.47
C LEU A 67 4.46 8.16 1.64
N ARG A 68 4.95 8.09 2.89
CA ARG A 68 6.37 7.95 3.18
C ARG A 68 6.91 6.63 2.63
N ILE A 69 6.25 5.51 2.91
CA ILE A 69 6.63 4.18 2.43
C ILE A 69 6.68 4.17 0.90
N LYS A 70 5.64 4.70 0.24
CA LYS A 70 5.60 4.83 -1.23
C LYS A 70 6.84 5.56 -1.75
N LYS A 71 7.19 6.70 -1.15
CA LYS A 71 8.32 7.55 -1.58
C LYS A 71 9.69 6.91 -1.33
N THR A 72 9.83 6.12 -0.26
CA THR A 72 11.11 5.53 0.14
C THR A 72 11.33 4.12 -0.40
N TYR A 73 10.38 3.55 -1.12
CA TYR A 73 10.47 2.16 -1.56
C TYR A 73 11.52 1.99 -2.68
N PRO A 74 12.48 1.07 -2.54
CA PRO A 74 13.55 0.92 -3.53
C PRO A 74 13.06 0.36 -4.87
N ILE A 75 13.61 0.88 -5.96
CA ILE A 75 13.25 0.49 -7.35
C ILE A 75 13.72 -0.95 -7.67
N GLY A 76 14.85 -1.39 -7.12
CA GLY A 76 15.41 -2.71 -7.40
C GLY A 76 14.84 -3.89 -6.58
N ALA A 77 14.00 -3.64 -5.58
CA ALA A 77 13.55 -4.68 -4.64
C ALA A 77 12.25 -5.37 -5.07
N ILE A 78 12.26 -6.04 -6.23
CA ILE A 78 11.05 -6.67 -6.83
C ILE A 78 10.38 -7.65 -5.86
N ALA A 79 11.16 -8.57 -5.27
CA ALA A 79 10.63 -9.59 -4.36
C ALA A 79 10.02 -9.00 -3.08
N GLU A 80 10.63 -7.94 -2.54
CA GLU A 80 10.08 -7.22 -1.39
C GLU A 80 8.80 -6.48 -1.79
N ARG A 81 8.79 -5.88 -2.98
CA ARG A 81 7.62 -5.18 -3.52
C ARG A 81 6.43 -6.11 -3.69
N GLY A 82 6.64 -7.34 -4.17
CA GLY A 82 5.58 -8.35 -4.23
C GLY A 82 4.96 -8.64 -2.86
N LYS A 83 5.78 -8.80 -1.82
CA LYS A 83 5.29 -8.99 -0.44
C LYS A 83 4.55 -7.75 0.10
N ALA A 84 5.06 -6.56 -0.22
CA ALA A 84 4.44 -5.30 0.14
C ALA A 84 3.07 -5.14 -0.54
N ILE A 85 2.97 -5.41 -1.84
CA ILE A 85 1.70 -5.39 -2.60
C ILE A 85 0.65 -6.26 -1.89
N VAL A 86 0.99 -7.51 -1.56
CA VAL A 86 0.04 -8.42 -0.88
C VAL A 86 -0.39 -7.86 0.48
N THR A 87 0.57 -7.37 1.27
CA THR A 87 0.31 -6.83 2.61
C THR A 87 -0.60 -5.60 2.54
N TYR A 88 -0.24 -4.61 1.73
CA TYR A 88 -0.98 -3.37 1.61
C TYR A 88 -2.30 -3.52 0.85
N SER A 89 -2.44 -4.55 0.00
CA SER A 89 -3.75 -4.87 -0.62
C SER A 89 -4.75 -5.41 0.40
N LYS A 90 -4.29 -6.22 1.37
CA LYS A 90 -5.13 -6.67 2.49
C LYS A 90 -5.57 -5.50 3.35
N GLU A 91 -4.61 -4.65 3.74
CA GLU A 91 -4.90 -3.44 4.51
C GLU A 91 -5.85 -2.50 3.76
N LEU A 92 -5.68 -2.33 2.44
CA LEU A 92 -6.60 -1.55 1.61
C LEU A 92 -8.03 -2.12 1.63
N HIS A 93 -8.17 -3.45 1.57
CA HIS A 93 -9.47 -4.10 1.66
C HIS A 93 -10.14 -3.85 3.03
N GLU A 94 -9.37 -3.96 4.12
CA GLU A 94 -9.85 -3.67 5.48
C GLU A 94 -10.26 -2.19 5.63
N ALA A 95 -9.39 -1.27 5.20
CA ALA A 95 -9.66 0.17 5.28
C ALA A 95 -10.91 0.58 4.46
N ARG A 96 -11.11 -0.02 3.28
CA ARG A 96 -12.33 0.18 2.48
C ARG A 96 -13.58 -0.35 3.17
N SER A 97 -13.48 -1.47 3.87
CA SER A 97 -14.59 -2.03 4.63
C SER A 97 -15.00 -1.11 5.78
N ILE A 98 -14.03 -0.48 6.45
CA ILE A 98 -14.29 0.55 7.46
C ILE A 98 -14.97 1.76 6.82
N LEU A 99 -14.44 2.26 5.70
CA LEU A 99 -14.98 3.43 5.00
C LEU A 99 -16.42 3.22 4.53
N ALA A 100 -16.76 2.01 4.09
CA ALA A 100 -18.11 1.66 3.67
C ALA A 100 -19.11 1.58 4.84
N ALA A 101 -18.61 1.41 6.06
CA ALA A 101 -19.43 1.34 7.27
C ALA A 101 -19.55 2.69 8.02
N ALA A 102 -18.82 3.71 7.58
CA ALA A 102 -18.72 5.04 8.22
C ALA A 102 -19.57 6.09 7.50
#